data_AF-A0A541C056-F1
#
_entry.id   AF-A0A541C056-F1
#
_cell.length_a   1.000
_cell.length_b   1.000
_cell.length_c   1.000
_cell.angle_alpha   90.00
_cell.angle_beta   90.00
_cell.angle_gamma   90.00
#
_symmetry.space_group_name_H-M   'P 1'
#
loop_
_entity.id
_entity.type
_entity.pdbx_description
1 polymer ?
#
loop_
_entity_poly.entity_id
_entity_poly.type
_entity_poly.pdbx_seq_one_letter_code
_entity_poly.pdbx_strand_id
1 'polypeptide(L)'
;MRDPLVLDSVTHLPAEARGCVALCASHGAVFAAWYAADRGVAAVILHDAGIGRDRAGIAGLAWLAAYGVPAAALGHRTARIGDGADCAARGVLTAVNLPAQALGVAVGMRAAEALRLLAAADLPPAPPVPPMAETRSELALAAQGGVRVVALDSNSLVRAEDAGHVIVTGSHGGLLGGRPETAVKHPVRAAVYNDAGIGIDRAGISRLPVLDARGIAAATVSAESARIGEALSTWRDGIVSAVNETAARMGGRIGQTCRDIVAAILDHRS
;
A
#
# COMPACT_ATOMS: atom_id res chain seq x y z
N MET A 1 -16.16 -21.02 -15.76
CA MET A 1 -15.05 -20.44 -14.98
C MET A 1 -15.31 -18.94 -14.87
N ARG A 2 -15.24 -18.33 -13.69
CA ARG A 2 -15.39 -16.87 -13.56
C ARG A 2 -14.07 -16.20 -13.91
N ASP A 3 -14.12 -15.10 -14.63
CA ASP A 3 -12.91 -14.34 -14.95
C ASP A 3 -12.29 -13.76 -13.68
N PRO A 4 -10.94 -13.77 -13.55
CA PRO A 4 -10.28 -13.14 -12.43
C PRO A 4 -10.56 -11.64 -12.35
N LEU A 5 -10.75 -11.13 -11.14
CA LEU A 5 -10.87 -9.69 -10.90
C LEU A 5 -9.49 -9.05 -10.93
N VAL A 6 -9.37 -7.89 -11.58
CA VAL A 6 -8.13 -7.10 -11.62
C VAL A 6 -8.45 -5.70 -11.12
N LEU A 7 -7.84 -5.30 -10.02
CA LEU A 7 -8.20 -4.08 -9.27
C LEU A 7 -6.97 -3.27 -8.88
N ASP A 8 -7.11 -1.95 -8.89
CA ASP A 8 -6.08 -1.01 -8.43
C ASP A 8 -5.82 -1.07 -6.92
N SER A 9 -6.80 -1.58 -6.15
CA SER A 9 -6.72 -1.70 -4.71
C SER A 9 -7.57 -2.86 -4.21
N VAL A 10 -7.12 -3.52 -3.14
CA VAL A 10 -7.90 -4.54 -2.45
C VAL A 10 -9.20 -3.99 -1.87
N THR A 11 -9.21 -2.70 -1.50
CA THR A 11 -10.42 -2.01 -1.01
C THR A 11 -11.47 -1.75 -2.09
N HIS A 12 -11.15 -2.02 -3.37
CA HIS A 12 -12.10 -1.95 -4.48
C HIS A 12 -12.78 -3.30 -4.75
N LEU A 13 -12.50 -4.35 -3.97
CA LEU A 13 -13.18 -5.64 -4.11
C LEU A 13 -14.70 -5.45 -3.94
N PRO A 14 -15.50 -5.82 -4.95
CA PRO A 14 -16.95 -5.67 -4.90
C PRO A 14 -17.58 -6.77 -4.04
N ALA A 15 -18.89 -6.68 -3.77
CA ALA A 15 -19.59 -7.70 -2.97
C ALA A 15 -19.57 -9.08 -3.64
N GLU A 16 -19.53 -9.10 -4.97
CA GLU A 16 -19.52 -10.28 -5.83
C GLU A 16 -18.14 -10.97 -5.89
N ALA A 17 -17.12 -10.42 -5.22
CA ALA A 17 -15.77 -10.98 -5.18
C ALA A 17 -15.68 -12.35 -4.50
N ARG A 18 -16.71 -12.74 -3.73
CA ARG A 18 -16.75 -14.02 -3.03
C ARG A 18 -16.60 -15.19 -4.00
N GLY A 19 -15.60 -16.04 -3.74
CA GLY A 19 -15.24 -17.20 -4.56
C GLY A 19 -14.48 -16.86 -5.84
N CYS A 20 -14.21 -15.58 -6.12
CA CYS A 20 -13.42 -15.19 -7.29
C CYS A 20 -11.92 -15.26 -6.98
N VAL A 21 -11.11 -15.40 -8.02
CA VAL A 21 -9.67 -15.11 -7.95
C VAL A 21 -9.47 -13.62 -8.22
N ALA A 22 -8.59 -12.97 -7.46
CA ALA A 22 -8.35 -11.54 -7.61
C ALA A 22 -6.84 -11.22 -7.75
N LEU A 23 -6.52 -10.27 -8.62
CA LEU A 23 -5.30 -9.50 -8.56
C LEU A 23 -5.65 -8.11 -8.04
N CYS A 24 -5.03 -7.71 -6.93
CA CYS A 24 -5.18 -6.37 -6.39
C CYS A 24 -3.80 -5.73 -6.32
N ALA A 25 -3.61 -4.57 -6.95
CA ALA A 25 -2.33 -3.84 -6.96
C ALA A 25 -1.98 -3.18 -5.61
N SER A 26 -2.51 -3.69 -4.50
CA SER A 26 -2.14 -3.33 -3.13
C SER A 26 -0.95 -4.14 -2.64
N HIS A 27 -0.21 -3.61 -1.67
CA HIS A 27 0.86 -4.34 -1.01
C HIS A 27 0.36 -5.61 -0.30
N GLY A 28 1.20 -6.64 -0.21
CA GLY A 28 0.93 -7.93 0.44
C GLY A 28 1.00 -7.93 1.97
N ALA A 29 0.82 -6.78 2.63
CA ALA A 29 0.75 -6.69 4.09
C ALA A 29 -0.49 -7.40 4.68
N VAL A 30 -0.46 -7.69 5.98
CA VAL A 30 -1.47 -8.51 6.67
C VAL A 30 -2.88 -7.95 6.53
N PHE A 31 -3.09 -6.63 6.65
CA PHE A 31 -4.42 -6.04 6.50
C PHE A 31 -5.00 -6.22 5.10
N ALA A 32 -4.21 -6.03 4.05
CA ALA A 32 -4.67 -6.23 2.67
C ALA A 32 -5.03 -7.70 2.40
N ALA A 33 -4.21 -8.62 2.88
CA ALA A 33 -4.48 -10.05 2.82
C ALA A 33 -5.76 -10.45 3.57
N TRP A 34 -5.93 -9.95 4.79
CA TRP A 34 -7.16 -10.12 5.55
C TRP A 34 -8.38 -9.56 4.84
N TYR A 35 -8.30 -8.35 4.27
CA TYR A 35 -9.42 -7.75 3.55
C TYR A 35 -9.88 -8.64 2.39
N ALA A 36 -8.94 -9.22 1.63
CA ALA A 36 -9.28 -10.16 0.56
C ALA A 36 -9.98 -11.42 1.10
N ALA A 37 -9.48 -11.99 2.20
CA ALA A 37 -10.08 -13.16 2.84
C ALA A 37 -11.48 -12.87 3.42
N ASP A 38 -11.66 -11.71 4.07
CA ASP A 38 -12.94 -11.23 4.61
C ASP A 38 -14.00 -11.07 3.50
N ARG A 39 -13.59 -10.60 2.31
CA ARG A 39 -14.43 -10.59 1.10
C ARG A 39 -14.68 -11.97 0.49
N GLY A 40 -14.08 -13.02 1.02
CA GLY A 40 -14.25 -14.40 0.57
C GLY A 40 -13.60 -14.70 -0.77
N VAL A 41 -12.57 -13.95 -1.17
CA VAL A 41 -11.79 -14.23 -2.39
C VAL A 41 -11.17 -15.63 -2.28
N ALA A 42 -11.24 -16.44 -3.34
CA ALA A 42 -10.76 -17.82 -3.34
C ALA A 42 -9.22 -17.91 -3.46
N ALA A 43 -8.60 -16.95 -4.16
CA ALA A 43 -7.15 -16.77 -4.22
C ALA A 43 -6.80 -15.33 -4.57
N VAL A 44 -5.67 -14.82 -4.08
CA VAL A 44 -5.28 -13.41 -4.29
C VAL A 44 -3.83 -13.21 -4.71
N ILE A 45 -3.60 -12.40 -5.73
CA ILE A 45 -2.29 -11.89 -6.10
C ILE A 45 -2.20 -10.42 -5.66
N LEU A 46 -1.16 -10.11 -4.88
CA LEU A 46 -0.87 -8.77 -4.34
C LEU A 46 0.46 -8.26 -4.92
N HIS A 47 0.97 -7.16 -4.36
CA HIS A 47 2.23 -6.53 -4.75
C HIS A 47 3.25 -6.62 -3.61
N ASP A 48 4.52 -6.92 -3.88
CA ASP A 48 5.54 -7.13 -2.85
C ASP A 48 5.97 -5.84 -2.15
N ALA A 49 5.78 -4.70 -2.82
CA ALA A 49 6.06 -3.36 -2.31
C ALA A 49 7.48 -3.20 -1.79
N GLY A 50 8.45 -3.81 -2.48
CA GLY A 50 9.85 -3.81 -2.04
C GLY A 50 10.18 -4.92 -1.04
N ILE A 51 9.20 -5.74 -0.64
CA ILE A 51 9.22 -6.66 0.52
C ILE A 51 9.31 -5.88 1.84
N GLY A 52 10.27 -4.95 1.92
CA GLY A 52 10.42 -3.96 2.96
C GLY A 52 10.82 -4.55 4.30
N ARG A 53 10.88 -3.67 5.29
CA ARG A 53 11.27 -3.98 6.66
C ARG A 53 10.45 -5.13 7.22
N ASP A 54 11.14 -6.10 7.81
CA ASP A 54 10.55 -7.31 8.40
C ASP A 54 9.62 -8.06 7.45
N ARG A 55 9.83 -7.90 6.13
CA ARG A 55 9.01 -8.49 5.06
C ARG A 55 7.55 -8.04 5.09
N ALA A 56 7.28 -6.85 5.64
CA ALA A 56 5.93 -6.30 5.82
C ALA A 56 5.12 -6.27 4.52
N GLY A 57 5.75 -5.98 3.39
CA GLY A 57 5.12 -5.93 2.07
C GLY A 57 4.58 -7.27 1.55
N ILE A 58 4.92 -8.40 2.19
CA ILE A 58 4.43 -9.74 1.83
C ILE A 58 3.98 -10.58 3.04
N ALA A 59 3.93 -10.00 4.25
CA ALA A 59 3.61 -10.71 5.48
C ALA A 59 2.22 -11.39 5.44
N GLY A 60 1.29 -10.81 4.67
CA GLY A 60 -0.04 -11.35 4.44
C GLY A 60 -0.07 -12.69 3.70
N LEU A 61 0.99 -13.04 2.94
CA LEU A 61 1.07 -14.34 2.27
C LEU A 61 1.14 -15.51 3.25
N ALA A 62 1.96 -15.36 4.30
CA ALA A 62 2.08 -16.34 5.37
C ALA A 62 0.80 -16.40 6.22
N TRP A 63 0.19 -15.24 6.46
CA TRP A 63 -1.10 -15.16 7.15
C TRP A 63 -2.21 -15.90 6.38
N LEU A 64 -2.34 -15.70 5.07
CA LEU A 64 -3.32 -16.40 4.22
C LEU A 64 -3.06 -17.91 4.15
N ALA A 65 -1.79 -18.32 4.20
CA ALA A 65 -1.44 -19.73 4.21
C ALA A 65 -1.99 -20.46 5.44
N ALA A 66 -2.06 -19.80 6.60
CA ALA A 66 -2.66 -20.37 7.82
C ALA A 66 -4.17 -20.65 7.68
N TYR A 67 -4.83 -19.99 6.73
CA TYR A 67 -6.25 -20.21 6.37
C TYR A 67 -6.42 -21.07 5.11
N GLY A 68 -5.32 -21.61 4.55
CA GLY A 68 -5.35 -22.40 3.33
C GLY A 68 -5.68 -21.61 2.06
N VAL A 69 -5.63 -20.27 2.10
CA VAL A 69 -5.96 -19.42 0.94
C VAL A 69 -4.73 -19.26 0.05
N PRO A 70 -4.78 -19.67 -1.24
CA PRO A 70 -3.69 -19.45 -2.19
C PRO A 70 -3.43 -17.96 -2.42
N ALA A 71 -2.16 -17.57 -2.26
CA ALA A 71 -1.75 -16.20 -2.45
C ALA A 71 -0.34 -16.05 -3.01
N ALA A 72 -0.12 -14.98 -3.76
CA ALA A 72 1.18 -14.61 -4.29
C ALA A 72 1.37 -13.09 -4.30
N ALA A 73 2.59 -12.62 -4.52
CA ALA A 73 2.92 -11.21 -4.68
C ALA A 73 3.79 -10.97 -5.91
N LEU A 74 3.47 -9.90 -6.64
CA LEU A 74 4.21 -9.40 -7.80
C LEU A 74 5.38 -8.53 -7.38
N GLY A 75 6.45 -8.54 -8.17
CA GLY A 75 7.62 -7.72 -7.91
C GLY A 75 7.39 -6.24 -8.19
N HIS A 76 7.77 -5.37 -7.25
CA HIS A 76 7.81 -3.91 -7.42
C HIS A 76 8.69 -3.44 -8.59
N ARG A 77 9.63 -4.26 -9.04
CA ARG A 77 10.46 -3.99 -10.24
C ARG A 77 9.81 -4.45 -11.55
N THR A 78 8.64 -5.06 -11.49
CA THR A 78 8.01 -5.74 -12.63
C THR A 78 6.63 -5.19 -12.96
N ALA A 79 5.94 -4.60 -11.97
CA ALA A 79 4.66 -3.94 -12.12
C ALA A 79 4.55 -2.71 -11.20
N ARG A 80 3.65 -1.80 -11.57
CA ARG A 80 3.34 -0.58 -10.83
C ARG A 80 2.36 -0.90 -9.69
N ILE A 81 2.78 -0.63 -8.45
CA ILE A 81 1.86 -0.63 -7.31
C ILE A 81 0.73 0.38 -7.54
N GLY A 82 -0.50 0.01 -7.18
CA GLY A 82 -1.70 0.80 -7.41
C GLY A 82 -2.30 0.71 -8.81
N ASP A 83 -1.68 0.03 -9.78
CA ASP A 83 -2.20 -0.12 -11.15
C ASP A 83 -2.49 -1.61 -11.45
N GLY A 84 -3.77 -1.98 -11.34
CA GLY A 84 -4.20 -3.37 -11.52
C GLY A 84 -3.96 -3.87 -12.95
N ALA A 85 -4.27 -3.03 -13.95
CA ALA A 85 -4.12 -3.38 -15.35
C ALA A 85 -2.64 -3.62 -15.71
N ASP A 86 -1.74 -2.77 -15.23
CA ASP A 86 -0.30 -2.96 -15.39
C ASP A 86 0.21 -4.22 -14.70
N CYS A 87 -0.24 -4.47 -13.47
CA CYS A 87 0.09 -5.67 -12.73
C CYS A 87 -0.30 -6.95 -13.48
N ALA A 88 -1.50 -6.99 -14.05
CA ALA A 88 -1.96 -8.13 -14.85
C ALA A 88 -1.19 -8.27 -16.17
N ALA A 89 -0.86 -7.17 -16.83
CA ALA A 89 -0.23 -7.17 -18.15
C ALA A 89 1.24 -7.63 -18.13
N ARG A 90 2.01 -7.23 -17.12
CA ARG A 90 3.47 -7.45 -17.11
C ARG A 90 4.07 -7.93 -15.80
N GLY A 91 3.29 -7.99 -14.73
CA GLY A 91 3.81 -8.35 -13.42
C GLY A 91 4.35 -9.78 -13.38
N VAL A 92 5.40 -9.97 -12.58
CA VAL A 92 6.05 -11.26 -12.36
C VAL A 92 6.07 -11.54 -10.86
N LEU A 93 5.72 -12.76 -10.47
CA LEU A 93 5.66 -13.15 -9.06
C LEU A 93 7.05 -13.19 -8.43
N THR A 94 7.21 -12.56 -7.26
CA THR A 94 8.44 -12.60 -6.43
C THR A 94 8.25 -13.38 -5.14
N ALA A 95 7.01 -13.62 -4.72
CA ALA A 95 6.70 -14.46 -3.57
C ALA A 95 5.40 -15.24 -3.80
N VAL A 96 5.33 -16.48 -3.31
CA VAL A 96 4.17 -17.36 -3.43
C VAL A 96 4.04 -18.16 -2.13
N ASN A 97 2.82 -18.28 -1.59
CA ASN A 97 2.59 -19.07 -0.38
C ASN A 97 2.38 -20.56 -0.68
N LEU A 98 2.44 -21.42 0.35
CA LEU A 98 2.37 -22.86 0.18
C LEU A 98 1.09 -23.35 -0.52
N PRO A 99 -0.13 -22.88 -0.18
CA PRO A 99 -1.33 -23.27 -0.91
C PRO A 99 -1.30 -22.93 -2.41
N ALA A 100 -0.75 -21.77 -2.80
CA ALA A 100 -0.59 -21.43 -4.22
C ALA A 100 0.48 -22.28 -4.91
N GLN A 101 1.59 -22.60 -4.23
CA GLN A 101 2.61 -23.51 -4.76
C GLN A 101 2.05 -24.90 -5.06
N ALA A 102 1.17 -25.42 -4.20
CA ALA A 102 0.50 -26.72 -4.41
C ALA A 102 -0.38 -26.74 -5.68
N LEU A 103 -0.80 -25.57 -6.19
CA LEU A 103 -1.56 -25.40 -7.43
C LEU A 103 -0.66 -25.13 -8.65
N GLY A 104 0.66 -25.24 -8.50
CA GLY A 104 1.64 -25.01 -9.56
C GLY A 104 2.01 -23.55 -9.77
N VAL A 105 1.55 -22.62 -8.93
CA VAL A 105 1.99 -21.21 -8.98
C VAL A 105 3.41 -21.12 -8.44
N ALA A 106 4.31 -20.46 -9.16
CA ALA A 106 5.72 -20.38 -8.80
C ALA A 106 6.26 -18.95 -8.89
N VAL A 107 7.31 -18.66 -8.12
CA VAL A 107 8.12 -17.44 -8.29
C VAL A 107 8.68 -17.40 -9.70
N GLY A 108 8.68 -16.22 -10.33
CA GLY A 108 9.09 -16.02 -11.72
C GLY A 108 7.95 -16.18 -12.74
N MET A 109 6.78 -16.67 -12.34
CA MET A 109 5.61 -16.79 -13.21
C MET A 109 5.00 -15.42 -13.53
N ARG A 110 4.48 -15.25 -14.75
CA ARG A 110 3.72 -14.04 -15.12
C ARG A 110 2.36 -14.00 -14.40
N ALA A 111 1.91 -12.80 -14.04
CA ALA A 111 0.62 -12.59 -13.38
C ALA A 111 -0.54 -13.27 -14.11
N ALA A 112 -0.63 -13.09 -15.43
CA ALA A 112 -1.68 -13.69 -16.26
C ALA A 112 -1.69 -15.23 -16.22
N GLU A 113 -0.51 -15.85 -16.18
CA GLU A 113 -0.38 -17.31 -16.08
C GLU A 113 -0.81 -17.81 -14.70
N ALA A 114 -0.37 -17.15 -13.64
CA ALA A 114 -0.76 -17.48 -12.27
C ALA A 114 -2.28 -17.33 -12.06
N LEU A 115 -2.87 -16.25 -12.57
CA LEU A 115 -4.32 -16.03 -12.52
C LEU A 115 -5.09 -17.15 -13.24
N ARG A 116 -4.59 -17.62 -14.39
CA ARG A 116 -5.19 -18.73 -15.14
C ARG A 116 -5.13 -20.04 -14.35
N LEU A 117 -4.00 -20.35 -13.71
CA LEU A 117 -3.85 -21.54 -12.87
C LEU A 117 -4.81 -21.51 -11.67
N LEU A 118 -4.84 -20.39 -10.95
CA LEU A 118 -5.70 -20.20 -9.79
C LEU A 118 -7.19 -20.28 -10.17
N ALA A 119 -7.59 -19.67 -11.30
CA ALA A 119 -8.98 -19.69 -11.75
C ALA A 119 -9.47 -21.08 -12.20
N ALA A 120 -8.54 -21.95 -12.63
CA ALA A 120 -8.84 -23.32 -13.04
C ALA A 120 -8.88 -24.32 -11.87
N ALA A 121 -8.44 -23.93 -10.68
CA ALA A 121 -8.21 -24.85 -9.54
C ALA A 121 -9.47 -25.18 -8.71
N ASP A 122 -10.67 -24.75 -9.13
CA ASP A 122 -11.97 -24.96 -8.44
C ASP A 122 -11.90 -24.72 -6.91
N LEU A 123 -11.40 -23.55 -6.55
CA LEU A 123 -11.13 -23.19 -5.16
C LEU A 123 -12.41 -22.75 -4.43
N PRO A 124 -12.62 -23.18 -3.16
CA PRO A 124 -13.68 -22.63 -2.35
C PRO A 124 -13.40 -21.15 -2.02
N PRO A 125 -14.43 -20.35 -1.69
CA PRO A 125 -14.23 -19.04 -1.07
C PRO A 125 -13.37 -19.15 0.19
N ALA A 126 -12.60 -18.10 0.51
CA ALA A 126 -11.85 -18.07 1.77
C ALA A 126 -12.76 -18.35 2.98
N PRO A 127 -12.25 -19.11 3.98
CA PRO A 127 -12.99 -19.37 5.21
C PRO A 127 -13.22 -18.07 5.99
N PRO A 128 -14.18 -18.04 6.92
CA PRO A 128 -14.35 -16.90 7.83
C PRO A 128 -13.05 -16.61 8.60
N VAL A 129 -12.68 -15.33 8.67
CA VAL A 129 -11.51 -14.86 9.40
C VAL A 129 -11.94 -13.94 10.56
N PRO A 130 -11.20 -13.88 11.67
CA PRO A 130 -11.50 -12.95 12.76
C PRO A 130 -11.49 -11.50 12.27
N PRO A 131 -12.31 -10.61 12.86
CA PRO A 131 -12.32 -9.20 12.46
C PRO A 131 -10.96 -8.55 12.76
N MET A 132 -10.50 -7.71 11.84
CA MET A 132 -9.33 -6.86 12.01
C MET A 132 -9.67 -5.45 11.53
N ALA A 133 -9.09 -4.44 12.19
CA ALA A 133 -9.32 -3.04 11.85
C ALA A 133 -7.99 -2.33 11.60
N GLU A 134 -8.01 -1.38 10.67
CA GLU A 134 -6.93 -0.42 10.51
C GLU A 134 -6.94 0.59 11.67
N THR A 135 -5.75 1.08 12.03
CA THR A 135 -5.58 2.00 13.14
C THR A 135 -5.51 3.44 12.65
N ARG A 136 -6.12 4.32 13.46
CA ARG A 136 -5.97 5.77 13.42
C ARG A 136 -5.53 6.25 14.79
N SER A 137 -4.43 6.98 14.86
CA SER A 137 -3.89 7.47 16.13
C SER A 137 -3.42 8.91 16.00
N GLU A 138 -3.85 9.77 16.91
CA GLU A 138 -3.32 11.13 17.01
C GLU A 138 -1.98 11.12 17.74
N LEU A 139 -0.97 11.75 17.14
CA LEU A 139 0.37 11.88 17.69
C LEU A 139 0.47 13.22 18.43
N ALA A 140 -0.24 13.32 19.57
CA ALA A 140 -0.45 14.59 20.28
C ALA A 140 0.85 15.34 20.62
N LEU A 141 1.93 14.62 20.95
CA LEU A 141 3.23 15.23 21.27
C LEU A 141 3.95 15.85 20.07
N ALA A 142 3.52 15.54 18.85
CA ALA A 142 4.06 16.12 17.62
C ALA A 142 3.20 17.28 17.08
N ALA A 143 2.04 17.55 17.68
CA ALA A 143 1.19 18.66 17.27
C ALA A 143 1.86 20.01 17.61
N GLN A 144 1.81 20.96 16.68
CA GLN A 144 2.42 22.27 16.86
C GLN A 144 1.64 23.35 16.14
N GLY A 145 1.51 24.54 16.75
CA GLY A 145 0.87 25.69 16.11
C GLY A 145 -0.60 25.47 15.71
N GLY A 146 -1.32 24.61 16.43
CA GLY A 146 -2.71 24.22 16.09
C GLY A 146 -2.83 23.18 14.97
N VAL A 147 -1.70 22.70 14.43
CA VAL A 147 -1.66 21.64 13.41
C VAL A 147 -1.48 20.30 14.09
N ARG A 148 -2.44 19.39 13.89
CA ARG A 148 -2.37 18.00 14.38
C ARG A 148 -1.50 17.13 13.48
N VAL A 149 -0.96 16.07 14.07
CA VAL A 149 -0.27 14.99 13.34
C VAL A 149 -1.03 13.69 13.59
N VAL A 150 -1.51 13.05 12.53
CA VAL A 150 -2.34 11.84 12.64
C VAL A 150 -1.67 10.69 11.89
N ALA A 151 -1.43 9.59 12.59
CA ALA A 151 -0.97 8.33 12.02
C ALA A 151 -2.17 7.51 11.52
N LEU A 152 -2.15 7.10 10.25
CA LEU A 152 -3.24 6.39 9.56
C LEU A 152 -2.70 5.18 8.80
N ASP A 153 -3.08 3.95 9.14
CA ASP A 153 -2.54 2.77 8.46
C ASP A 153 -2.79 2.77 6.94
N SER A 154 -3.86 3.45 6.50
CA SER A 154 -4.15 3.67 5.08
C SER A 154 -4.62 5.09 4.74
N ASN A 155 -4.33 5.49 3.49
CA ASN A 155 -4.83 6.72 2.88
C ASN A 155 -6.37 6.76 2.77
N SER A 156 -7.05 5.61 2.85
CA SER A 156 -8.52 5.54 2.87
C SER A 156 -9.12 6.14 4.14
N LEU A 157 -8.36 6.17 5.25
CA LEU A 157 -8.79 6.66 6.56
C LEU A 157 -8.68 8.19 6.74
N VAL A 158 -8.20 8.90 5.73
CA VAL A 158 -8.18 10.38 5.73
C VAL A 158 -9.63 10.88 5.68
N ARG A 159 -9.96 11.82 6.56
CA ARG A 159 -11.29 12.40 6.74
C ARG A 159 -11.28 13.90 6.49
N ALA A 160 -12.47 14.50 6.40
CA ALA A 160 -12.61 15.94 6.20
C ALA A 160 -11.94 16.76 7.32
N GLU A 161 -11.95 16.25 8.55
CA GLU A 161 -11.32 16.92 9.70
C GLU A 161 -9.79 16.95 9.63
N ASP A 162 -9.16 16.17 8.75
CA ASP A 162 -7.70 16.17 8.56
C ASP A 162 -7.22 17.32 7.66
N ALA A 163 -8.14 18.10 7.09
CA ALA A 163 -7.81 19.27 6.29
C ALA A 163 -6.89 20.24 7.06
N GLY A 164 -5.82 20.69 6.43
CA GLY A 164 -4.82 21.55 7.05
C GLY A 164 -3.91 20.88 8.09
N HIS A 165 -4.02 19.57 8.30
CA HIS A 165 -3.19 18.81 9.25
C HIS A 165 -2.16 17.92 8.55
N VAL A 166 -1.24 17.34 9.32
CA VAL A 166 -0.24 16.41 8.80
C VAL A 166 -0.76 14.98 8.98
N ILE A 167 -0.72 14.20 7.90
CA ILE A 167 -0.99 12.76 7.95
C ILE A 167 0.30 11.97 7.71
N VAL A 168 0.52 10.96 8.55
CA VAL A 168 1.61 9.99 8.39
C VAL A 168 0.96 8.64 8.14
N THR A 169 1.28 8.00 7.02
CA THR A 169 0.52 6.82 6.59
C THR A 169 1.35 5.55 6.50
N GLY A 170 0.69 4.41 6.69
CA GLY A 170 1.23 3.09 6.31
C GLY A 170 1.06 2.79 4.81
N SER A 171 0.36 3.64 4.05
CA SER A 171 0.06 3.44 2.64
C SER A 171 1.28 3.70 1.74
N HIS A 172 1.32 3.06 0.57
CA HIS A 172 2.30 3.39 -0.47
C HIS A 172 2.08 4.79 -1.06
N GLY A 173 3.14 5.42 -1.58
CA GLY A 173 3.07 6.69 -2.29
C GLY A 173 2.61 6.60 -3.74
N GLY A 174 2.12 5.43 -4.19
CA GLY A 174 1.56 5.24 -5.53
C GLY A 174 0.11 5.71 -5.72
N LEU A 175 -0.20 6.30 -6.88
CA LEU A 175 -1.55 6.60 -7.34
C LEU A 175 -2.30 5.32 -7.71
N LEU A 176 -3.63 5.32 -7.54
CA LEU A 176 -4.45 4.20 -7.97
C LEU A 176 -4.84 4.39 -9.44
N GLY A 177 -4.44 3.46 -10.31
CA GLY A 177 -4.63 3.50 -11.76
C GLY A 177 -4.05 4.74 -12.44
N GLY A 178 -3.02 5.35 -11.86
CA GLY A 178 -2.44 6.62 -12.33
C GLY A 178 -3.35 7.84 -12.19
N ARG A 179 -4.49 7.72 -11.51
CA ARG A 179 -5.52 8.78 -11.41
C ARG A 179 -5.15 9.83 -10.35
N PRO A 180 -4.95 11.11 -10.71
CA PRO A 180 -4.53 12.14 -9.76
C PRO A 180 -5.46 12.32 -8.56
N GLU A 181 -6.77 12.21 -8.73
CA GLU A 181 -7.78 12.35 -7.67
C GLU A 181 -7.59 11.35 -6.51
N THR A 182 -6.84 10.27 -6.74
CA THR A 182 -6.57 9.24 -5.72
C THR A 182 -5.41 9.57 -4.78
N ALA A 183 -4.71 10.70 -5.00
CA ALA A 183 -3.55 11.09 -4.21
C ALA A 183 -3.89 11.29 -2.71
N VAL A 184 -4.85 12.16 -2.41
CA VAL A 184 -5.41 12.36 -1.07
C VAL A 184 -6.81 12.97 -1.20
N LYS A 185 -7.76 12.52 -0.37
CA LYS A 185 -9.18 12.89 -0.47
C LYS A 185 -9.50 14.31 0.02
N HIS A 186 -8.70 14.81 0.95
CA HIS A 186 -8.92 16.08 1.62
C HIS A 186 -7.63 16.91 1.61
N PRO A 187 -7.71 18.26 1.62
CA PRO A 187 -6.56 19.14 1.51
C PRO A 187 -5.78 19.19 2.82
N VAL A 188 -5.01 18.13 3.11
CA VAL A 188 -4.07 18.06 4.23
C VAL A 188 -2.92 19.05 4.03
N ARG A 189 -2.28 19.48 5.11
CA ARG A 189 -1.07 20.32 5.04
C ARG A 189 0.13 19.52 4.51
N ALA A 190 0.27 18.29 4.98
CA ALA A 190 1.29 17.38 4.48
C ALA A 190 0.89 15.91 4.58
N ALA A 191 1.49 15.07 3.74
CA ALA A 191 1.31 13.63 3.76
C ALA A 191 2.63 12.86 3.62
N VAL A 192 2.86 11.90 4.52
CA VAL A 192 3.99 10.97 4.46
C VAL A 192 3.49 9.57 4.10
N TYR A 193 4.12 8.94 3.11
CA TYR A 193 3.80 7.59 2.62
C TYR A 193 5.01 6.65 2.72
N ASN A 194 4.82 5.38 2.41
CA ASN A 194 5.91 4.43 2.16
C ASN A 194 6.25 4.40 0.66
N ASP A 195 7.52 4.34 0.28
CA ASP A 195 7.90 4.36 -1.15
C ASP A 195 7.67 3.02 -1.88
N ALA A 196 7.34 1.94 -1.15
CA ALA A 196 7.16 0.61 -1.72
C ALA A 196 8.35 0.14 -2.60
N GLY A 197 9.58 0.54 -2.22
CA GLY A 197 10.80 0.28 -2.97
C GLY A 197 10.98 1.20 -4.18
N ILE A 198 10.24 2.32 -4.25
CA ILE A 198 10.05 3.25 -5.38
C ILE A 198 9.35 2.58 -6.58
N GLY A 199 9.73 1.34 -6.89
CA GLY A 199 9.17 0.51 -7.93
C GLY A 199 9.57 0.96 -9.34
N ILE A 200 9.22 0.11 -10.30
CA ILE A 200 9.34 0.41 -11.72
C ILE A 200 8.56 1.68 -12.06
N ASP A 201 9.08 2.47 -12.98
CA ASP A 201 8.49 3.75 -13.41
C ASP A 201 8.25 4.76 -12.27
N ARG A 202 8.96 4.57 -11.13
CA ARG A 202 8.78 5.36 -9.90
C ARG A 202 7.34 5.29 -9.35
N ALA A 203 6.66 4.17 -9.57
CA ALA A 203 5.25 3.95 -9.21
C ALA A 203 4.94 4.30 -7.76
N GLY A 204 5.79 3.87 -6.83
CA GLY A 204 5.61 4.00 -5.39
C GLY A 204 5.75 5.43 -4.85
N ILE A 205 6.12 6.39 -5.70
CA ILE A 205 6.19 7.82 -5.36
C ILE A 205 5.35 8.70 -6.30
N SER A 206 4.47 8.11 -7.11
CA SER A 206 3.68 8.83 -8.12
C SER A 206 2.67 9.83 -7.55
N ARG A 207 2.34 9.77 -6.25
CA ARG A 207 1.53 10.80 -5.56
C ARG A 207 2.27 12.13 -5.41
N LEU A 208 3.61 12.13 -5.32
CA LEU A 208 4.38 13.31 -4.92
C LEU A 208 4.20 14.50 -5.87
N PRO A 209 4.32 14.33 -7.21
CA PRO A 209 4.07 15.43 -8.15
C PRO A 209 2.62 15.94 -8.13
N VAL A 210 1.65 15.03 -7.94
CA VAL A 210 0.22 15.42 -7.87
C VAL A 210 -0.09 16.23 -6.62
N LEU A 211 0.48 15.85 -5.49
CA LEU A 211 0.34 16.60 -4.23
C LEU A 211 1.07 17.95 -4.31
N ASP A 212 2.22 18.00 -4.99
CA ASP A 212 2.96 19.24 -5.19
C ASP A 212 2.16 20.27 -5.99
N ALA A 213 1.52 19.83 -7.08
CA ALA A 213 0.64 20.67 -7.89
C ALA A 213 -0.57 21.22 -7.11
N ARG A 214 -0.91 20.61 -5.97
CA ARG A 214 -1.97 21.06 -5.05
C ARG A 214 -1.44 21.93 -3.90
N GLY A 215 -0.14 22.22 -3.87
CA GLY A 215 0.51 22.93 -2.76
C GLY A 215 0.57 22.13 -1.46
N ILE A 216 0.47 20.80 -1.54
CA ILE A 216 0.53 19.90 -0.37
C ILE A 216 1.96 19.37 -0.26
N ALA A 217 2.59 19.56 0.90
CA ALA A 217 3.90 18.97 1.18
C ALA A 217 3.79 17.44 1.24
N ALA A 218 4.62 16.73 0.49
CA ALA A 218 4.58 15.28 0.44
C ALA A 218 5.96 14.66 0.48
N ALA A 219 6.05 13.54 1.18
CA ALA A 219 7.26 12.73 1.25
C ALA A 219 6.92 11.24 1.27
N THR A 220 7.91 10.42 0.93
CA THR A 220 7.90 9.00 1.24
C THR A 220 9.04 8.64 2.17
N VAL A 221 8.85 7.62 3.00
CA VAL A 221 9.91 6.91 3.70
C VAL A 221 10.28 5.64 2.95
N SER A 222 11.52 5.18 3.11
CA SER A 222 12.02 3.95 2.51
C SER A 222 11.26 2.73 3.04
N ALA A 223 10.84 1.83 2.14
CA ALA A 223 10.28 0.52 2.48
C ALA A 223 11.21 -0.30 3.39
N GLU A 224 12.52 -0.09 3.34
CA GLU A 224 13.51 -0.75 4.21
C GLU A 224 13.53 -0.19 5.65
N SER A 225 13.02 1.03 5.85
CA SER A 225 13.04 1.71 7.15
C SER A 225 11.75 1.54 7.96
N ALA A 226 10.60 1.43 7.27
CA ALA A 226 9.29 1.36 7.89
C ALA A 226 8.43 0.25 7.28
N ARG A 227 7.64 -0.41 8.13
CA ARG A 227 6.69 -1.44 7.71
C ARG A 227 5.52 -0.80 6.97
N ILE A 228 5.32 -1.20 5.72
CA ILE A 228 4.15 -0.80 4.95
C ILE A 228 2.89 -1.42 5.56
N GLY A 229 1.80 -0.66 5.63
CA GLY A 229 0.57 -0.99 6.35
C GLY A 229 0.56 -0.62 7.84
N GLU A 230 1.66 -0.09 8.40
CA GLU A 230 1.75 0.31 9.81
C GLU A 230 2.20 1.77 9.95
N ALA A 231 1.27 2.71 10.16
CA ALA A 231 1.60 4.13 10.21
C ALA A 231 2.52 4.51 11.37
N LEU A 232 2.42 3.81 12.50
CA LEU A 232 3.32 4.02 13.63
C LEU A 232 4.76 3.58 13.31
N SER A 233 4.96 2.59 12.42
CA SER A 233 6.30 2.25 11.94
C SER A 233 6.85 3.37 11.05
N THR A 234 6.04 3.92 10.13
CA THR A 234 6.40 5.12 9.34
C THR A 234 6.82 6.27 10.25
N TRP A 235 6.03 6.57 11.28
CA TRP A 235 6.31 7.67 12.21
C TRP A 235 7.58 7.46 13.04
N ARG A 236 7.75 6.26 13.61
CA ARG A 236 8.82 5.99 14.59
C ARG A 236 10.18 5.79 13.93
N ASP A 237 10.18 5.11 12.79
CA ASP A 237 11.41 4.52 12.26
C ASP A 237 11.69 4.95 10.81
N GLY A 238 10.70 5.54 10.13
CA GLY A 238 10.81 5.87 8.71
C GLY A 238 11.92 6.87 8.42
N ILE A 239 12.71 6.57 7.39
CA ILE A 239 13.73 7.46 6.82
C ILE A 239 13.26 7.93 5.46
N VAL A 240 13.19 9.25 5.26
CA VAL A 240 12.70 9.90 4.04
C VAL A 240 13.53 9.46 2.83
N SER A 241 12.85 8.93 1.82
CA SER A 241 13.46 8.47 0.56
C SER A 241 13.15 9.36 -0.64
N ALA A 242 12.03 10.10 -0.60
CA ALA A 242 11.69 11.09 -1.61
C ALA A 242 10.87 12.23 -0.98
N VAL A 243 10.98 13.42 -1.55
CA VAL A 243 10.21 14.62 -1.19
C VAL A 243 9.73 15.30 -2.46
N ASN A 244 8.59 15.99 -2.39
CA ASN A 244 8.19 16.92 -3.44
C ASN A 244 8.75 18.34 -3.18
N GLU A 245 8.62 19.23 -4.16
CA GLU A 245 9.17 20.59 -4.09
C GLU A 245 8.55 21.40 -2.94
N THR A 246 7.25 21.22 -2.68
CA THR A 246 6.56 21.88 -1.56
C THR A 246 7.15 21.45 -0.22
N ALA A 247 7.37 20.15 0.01
CA ALA A 247 8.04 19.68 1.21
C ALA A 247 9.49 20.17 1.29
N ALA A 248 10.21 20.20 0.16
CA ALA A 248 11.58 20.70 0.11
C ALA A 248 11.70 22.18 0.50
N ARG A 249 10.79 23.04 -0.01
CA ARG A 249 10.69 24.46 0.41
C ARG A 249 10.38 24.62 1.89
N MET A 250 9.67 23.66 2.48
CA MET A 250 9.39 23.61 3.92
C MET A 250 10.51 22.94 4.74
N GLY A 251 11.69 22.73 4.16
CA GLY A 251 12.85 22.19 4.87
C GLY A 251 12.97 20.66 4.86
N GLY A 252 12.09 19.97 4.13
CA GLY A 252 12.15 18.53 3.92
C GLY A 252 13.36 18.11 3.06
N ARG A 253 14.03 17.03 3.48
CA ARG A 253 15.23 16.49 2.82
C ARG A 253 15.22 14.96 2.87
N ILE A 254 15.72 14.34 1.80
CA ILE A 254 16.00 12.89 1.78
C ILE A 254 17.02 12.57 2.88
N GLY A 255 16.82 11.45 3.57
CA GLY A 255 17.65 10.98 4.68
C GLY A 255 17.22 11.47 6.06
N GLN A 256 16.27 12.41 6.16
CA GLN A 256 15.66 12.80 7.45
C GLN A 256 14.84 11.64 8.04
N THR A 257 14.65 11.63 9.35
CA THR A 257 13.60 10.79 9.93
C THR A 257 12.22 11.35 9.57
N CYS A 258 11.18 10.51 9.60
CA CYS A 258 9.80 10.94 9.43
C CYS A 258 9.43 12.07 10.42
N ARG A 259 9.99 12.03 11.63
CA ARG A 259 9.73 13.06 12.65
C ARG A 259 10.37 14.39 12.29
N ASP A 260 11.60 14.37 11.80
CA ASP A 260 12.33 15.58 11.45
C ASP A 260 11.70 16.32 10.28
N ILE A 261 11.25 15.59 9.24
CA ILE A 261 10.54 16.23 8.13
C ILE A 261 9.19 16.81 8.56
N VAL A 262 8.46 16.10 9.44
CA VAL A 262 7.20 16.62 10.00
C VAL A 262 7.46 17.87 10.84
N ALA A 263 8.48 17.86 11.70
CA ALA A 263 8.89 19.03 12.48
C ALA A 263 9.26 20.22 11.58
N ALA A 264 10.06 20.01 10.53
CA ALA A 264 10.44 21.06 9.58
C ALA A 264 9.19 21.68 8.89
N ILE A 265 8.24 20.85 8.47
CA ILE A 265 6.98 21.30 7.86
C ILE A 265 6.12 22.10 8.85
N LEU A 266 6.12 21.74 10.13
CA LEU A 266 5.40 22.44 11.19
C LEU A 266 6.06 23.77 11.57
N ASP A 267 7.39 23.85 11.51
CA ASP A 267 8.16 25.07 11.77
C ASP A 267 8.06 26.09 10.63
N HIS A 268 7.77 25.64 9.40
CA HIS A 268 7.62 26.51 8.26
C HIS A 268 6.38 27.40 8.38
N ARG A 269 6.61 28.68 8.70
CA ARG A 269 5.59 29.72 8.67
C ARG A 269 5.31 30.11 7.22
N SER A 270 4.07 29.89 6.78
CA SER A 270 3.52 30.38 5.51
C SER A 270 3.45 31.90 5.48
#